data_AF-W2SK30-F1
#
_entry.id   AF-W2SK30-F1
#
_cell.length_a   1.000
_cell.length_b   1.000
_cell.length_c   1.000
_cell.angle_alpha   90.00
_cell.angle_beta   90.00
_cell.angle_gamma   90.00
#
_symmetry.space_group_name_H-M   'P 1'
#
loop_
_entity.id
_entity.type
_entity.pdbx_description
1 polymer ?
#
loop_
_entity_poly.entity_id
_entity_poly.type
_entity_poly.pdbx_seq_one_letter_code
_entity_poly.pdbx_strand_id
1 'polypeptide(L)'
;KLSTFLPVRIASLLGTAKQDDDLKEDGADDEQMEEEDCEGAGHDRAEGPTAARKADRLAREKRGLALLEEGFDSLIIATRTVDPISVLQAVFPKLRPSGSVVVYASHMEPIIDSYRWLMDHSCVNVRLSDQMFRIHQVLPDRTHPLMAQHVVGGQLVSGIKVIPSEPSGA
;
A
#
# COMPACT_ATOMS: atom_id res chain seq x y z
N LYS A 1 -0.93 5.99 24.10
CA LYS A 1 -1.07 4.61 23.56
C LYS A 1 -0.36 4.58 22.21
N LEU A 2 0.66 3.74 22.04
CA LEU A 2 1.30 3.53 20.73
C LEU A 2 0.26 2.87 19.82
N SER A 3 -0.22 3.59 18.79
CA SER A 3 -1.04 2.97 17.75
C SER A 3 -0.12 2.12 16.89
N THR A 4 -0.27 0.80 16.93
CA THR A 4 0.54 -0.14 16.15
C THR A 4 0.15 -0.15 14.67
N PHE A 5 -1.04 0.35 14.33
CA PHE A 5 -1.53 0.44 12.96
C PHE A 5 -1.63 1.89 12.52
N LEU A 6 -0.83 2.27 11.52
CA LEU A 6 -0.79 3.60 10.93
C LEU A 6 -1.10 3.48 9.43
N PRO A 7 -2.36 3.69 9.03
CA PRO A 7 -2.73 3.57 7.63
C PRO A 7 -2.13 4.73 6.84
N VAL A 8 -1.45 4.40 5.74
CA VAL A 8 -0.90 5.35 4.76
C VAL A 8 -1.51 5.03 3.41
N ARG A 9 -2.02 6.04 2.71
CA ARG A 9 -2.55 5.83 1.35
C ARG A 9 -1.40 5.62 0.38
N ILE A 10 -1.58 4.68 -0.55
CA ILE A 10 -0.60 4.45 -1.64
C ILE A 10 -0.46 5.72 -2.51
N ALA A 11 -1.53 6.49 -2.70
CA ALA A 11 -1.46 7.77 -3.41
C ALA A 11 -0.57 8.80 -2.71
N SER A 12 -0.61 8.87 -1.37
CA SER A 12 0.27 9.74 -0.58
C SER A 12 1.72 9.26 -0.61
N LEU A 13 1.93 7.95 -0.62
CA LEU A 13 3.25 7.34 -0.75
C LEU A 13 3.90 7.63 -2.11
N LEU A 14 3.12 7.56 -3.20
CA LEU A 14 3.59 7.81 -4.56
C LEU A 14 3.60 9.30 -4.94
N GLY A 15 3.20 10.20 -4.03
CA GLY A 15 3.12 11.64 -4.28
C GLY A 15 2.03 12.08 -5.27
N THR A 16 1.12 11.19 -5.65
CA THR A 16 0.00 11.50 -6.54
C THR A 16 -1.20 12.10 -5.80
N ALA A 17 -1.24 11.95 -4.48
CA ALA A 17 -2.17 12.70 -3.64
C ALA A 17 -1.68 14.13 -3.48
N LYS A 18 -2.45 15.09 -3.99
CA LYS A 18 -2.36 16.49 -3.57
C LYS A 18 -2.73 16.57 -2.08
N GLN A 19 -1.73 16.67 -1.21
CA GLN A 19 -1.96 16.89 0.23
C GLN A 19 -2.63 18.25 0.50
N ASP A 20 -2.57 19.18 -0.47
CA ASP A 20 -3.12 20.53 -0.38
C ASP A 20 -4.60 20.64 -0.81
N ASP A 21 -5.13 19.68 -1.59
CA ASP A 21 -6.54 19.74 -2.02
C ASP A 21 -7.49 19.34 -0.87
N ASP A 22 -7.05 18.49 0.06
CA ASP A 22 -7.81 18.16 1.28
C ASP A 22 -7.99 19.39 2.22
N LEU A 23 -7.19 20.46 2.05
CA LEU A 23 -7.33 21.74 2.77
C LEU A 23 -8.06 22.82 1.95
N LYS A 24 -8.15 22.67 0.63
CA LYS A 24 -8.74 23.65 -0.30
C LYS A 24 -10.15 23.33 -0.77
N GLU A 25 -10.60 22.08 -0.67
CA GLU A 25 -11.98 21.71 -1.04
C GLU A 25 -13.06 22.42 -0.21
N ASP A 26 -12.72 23.01 0.94
CA ASP A 26 -13.65 23.79 1.76
C ASP A 26 -13.88 25.24 1.24
N GLY A 27 -13.28 25.64 0.11
CA GLY A 27 -13.35 27.02 -0.41
C GLY A 27 -13.87 27.20 -1.84
N ALA A 28 -14.36 26.16 -2.52
CA ALA A 28 -14.63 26.21 -3.96
C ALA A 28 -16.10 26.02 -4.39
N ASP A 29 -17.04 25.85 -3.46
CA ASP A 29 -18.46 25.64 -3.78
C ASP A 29 -19.40 26.74 -3.22
N ASP A 30 -18.91 27.94 -2.93
CA ASP A 30 -19.71 29.05 -2.36
C ASP A 30 -19.63 30.36 -3.16
N GLU A 31 -19.73 30.28 -4.49
CA GLU A 31 -19.95 31.46 -5.35
C GLU A 31 -21.25 31.33 -6.15
N GLN A 32 -22.37 31.62 -5.49
CA GLN A 32 -23.52 32.36 -6.04
C GLN A 32 -24.60 32.56 -4.96
N MET A 33 -24.50 33.64 -4.18
CA MET A 33 -25.67 34.32 -3.63
C MET A 33 -25.34 35.80 -3.39
N GLU A 34 -26.22 36.65 -3.89
CA GLU A 34 -26.11 38.11 -3.98
C GLU A 34 -26.02 38.79 -2.60
N GLU A 35 -25.30 39.90 -2.55
CA GLU A 35 -25.13 40.79 -1.39
C GLU A 35 -26.47 41.43 -0.98
N GLU A 36 -26.96 41.18 0.24
CA GLU A 36 -27.73 42.17 1.03
C GLU A 36 -27.40 42.02 2.53
N ASP A 37 -27.28 43.16 3.20
CA ASP A 37 -26.69 43.41 4.52
C ASP A 37 -27.23 42.56 5.69
N CYS A 38 -26.35 42.24 6.66
CA CYS A 38 -26.61 42.34 8.11
C CYS A 38 -25.33 42.13 8.94
N GLU A 39 -24.98 43.14 9.74
CA GLU A 39 -23.90 43.13 10.73
C GLU A 39 -24.19 42.18 11.91
N GLY A 40 -23.14 41.49 12.37
CA GLY A 40 -23.00 41.08 13.77
C GLY A 40 -23.61 39.73 14.18
N ALA A 41 -22.83 38.66 14.06
CA ALA A 41 -22.70 37.62 15.08
C ALA A 41 -21.52 36.70 14.69
N GLY A 42 -20.50 36.63 15.55
CA GLY A 42 -19.44 35.65 15.43
C GLY A 42 -20.04 34.24 15.46
N HIS A 43 -20.19 33.64 14.30
CA HIS A 43 -20.53 32.23 14.19
C HIS A 43 -19.20 31.49 14.37
N ASP A 44 -18.89 31.13 15.62
CA ASP A 44 -17.96 30.04 15.90
C ASP A 44 -18.54 28.81 15.18
N ARG A 45 -18.15 28.63 13.91
CA ARG A 45 -18.46 27.45 13.11
C ARG A 45 -17.82 26.30 13.87
N ALA A 46 -18.62 25.66 14.72
CA ALA A 46 -18.21 24.51 15.49
C ALA A 46 -17.65 23.48 14.50
N GLU A 47 -16.33 23.35 14.47
CA GLU A 47 -15.63 22.31 13.73
C GLU A 47 -16.20 20.98 14.22
N GLY A 48 -17.11 20.42 13.43
CA GLY A 48 -17.91 19.28 13.85
C GLY A 48 -17.04 18.04 14.15
N PRO A 49 -17.63 16.99 14.74
CA PRO A 49 -16.92 15.73 15.00
C PRO A 49 -16.30 15.09 13.74
N THR A 50 -16.70 15.53 12.55
CA THR A 50 -16.13 15.16 11.25
C THR A 50 -14.75 15.77 11.00
N ALA A 51 -14.53 17.04 11.35
CA ALA A 51 -13.25 17.73 11.17
C ALA A 51 -12.16 17.13 12.08
N ALA A 52 -12.51 16.86 13.34
CA ALA A 52 -11.62 16.19 14.29
C ALA A 52 -11.21 14.78 13.81
N ARG A 53 -12.11 14.01 13.18
CA ARG A 53 -11.80 12.70 12.59
C ARG A 53 -10.89 12.82 11.37
N LYS A 54 -11.08 13.84 10.53
CA LYS A 54 -10.22 14.14 9.37
C LYS A 54 -8.81 14.51 9.85
N ALA A 55 -8.70 15.38 10.84
CA ALA A 55 -7.43 15.78 11.45
C ALA A 55 -6.69 14.60 12.09
N ASP A 56 -7.39 13.74 12.85
CA ASP A 56 -6.80 12.52 13.41
C ASP A 56 -6.29 11.55 12.33
N ARG A 57 -7.06 11.38 11.24
CA ARG A 57 -6.64 10.55 10.09
C ARG A 57 -5.36 11.09 9.44
N LEU A 58 -5.31 12.40 9.18
CA LEU A 58 -4.14 13.05 8.59
C LEU A 58 -2.92 12.99 9.53
N ALA A 59 -3.12 13.17 10.83
CA ALA A 59 -2.06 13.04 11.82
C ALA A 59 -1.49 11.61 11.87
N ARG A 60 -2.35 10.59 11.77
CA ARG A 60 -1.92 9.18 11.68
C ARG A 60 -1.17 8.88 10.38
N GLU A 61 -1.64 9.39 9.26
CA GLU A 61 -0.98 9.23 7.96
C GLU A 61 0.41 9.89 7.95
N LYS A 62 0.53 11.13 8.43
CA LYS A 62 1.81 11.84 8.57
C LYS A 62 2.79 11.08 9.44
N ARG A 63 2.31 10.53 10.57
CA ARG A 63 3.12 9.69 11.46
C ARG A 63 3.58 8.40 10.78
N GLY A 64 2.70 7.75 10.01
CA GLY A 64 3.05 6.54 9.24
C GLY A 64 4.11 6.80 8.19
N LEU A 65 4.01 7.92 7.47
CA LEU A 65 5.03 8.35 6.50
C LEU A 65 6.38 8.62 7.16
N ALA A 66 6.40 9.30 8.32
CA ALA A 66 7.63 9.55 9.06
C ALA A 66 8.34 8.24 9.47
N LEU A 67 7.58 7.26 9.96
CA LEU A 67 8.15 5.94 10.31
C LEU A 67 8.64 5.17 9.08
N LEU A 68 8.01 5.35 7.92
CA LEU A 68 8.47 4.70 6.70
C LEU A 68 9.87 5.21 6.29
N GLU A 69 10.19 6.47 6.57
CA GLU A 69 11.53 7.04 6.35
C GLU A 69 12.59 6.46 7.31
N GLU A 70 12.20 6.04 8.51
CA GLU A 70 13.11 5.36 9.46
C GLU A 70 13.51 3.95 9.00
N GLY A 71 12.75 3.38 8.05
CA GLY A 71 12.95 2.07 7.45
C GLY A 71 12.17 0.96 8.15
N PHE A 72 12.03 -0.17 7.45
CA PHE A 72 11.24 -1.32 7.90
C PHE A 72 11.94 -2.64 7.56
N ASP A 73 11.55 -3.71 8.25
CA ASP A 73 12.22 -5.02 8.16
C ASP A 73 11.57 -5.96 7.13
N SER A 74 10.30 -5.72 6.76
CA SER A 74 9.56 -6.60 5.84
C SER A 74 8.58 -5.81 4.99
N LEU A 75 8.49 -6.15 3.70
CA LEU A 75 7.62 -5.53 2.71
C LEU A 75 6.67 -6.56 2.12
N ILE A 76 5.38 -6.26 2.19
CA ILE A 76 4.34 -7.06 1.52
C ILE A 76 3.54 -6.10 0.63
N ILE A 77 3.47 -6.41 -0.67
CA ILE A 77 2.74 -5.63 -1.67
C ILE A 77 1.62 -6.51 -2.21
N ALA A 78 0.38 -6.05 -2.06
CA ALA A 78 -0.80 -6.67 -2.64
C ALA A 78 -1.71 -5.56 -3.18
N THR A 79 -1.51 -5.20 -4.44
CA THR A 79 -2.25 -4.11 -5.10
C THR A 79 -3.16 -4.66 -6.19
N ARG A 80 -4.30 -4.00 -6.38
CA ARG A 80 -5.25 -4.33 -7.47
C ARG A 80 -5.18 -3.35 -8.62
N THR A 81 -5.14 -2.05 -8.31
CA THR A 81 -5.24 -0.96 -9.30
C THR A 81 -3.92 -0.25 -9.57
N VAL A 82 -2.96 -0.38 -8.66
CA VAL A 82 -1.66 0.29 -8.74
C VAL A 82 -0.63 -0.73 -9.19
N ASP A 83 0.22 -0.33 -10.11
CA ASP A 83 1.36 -1.11 -10.56
C ASP A 83 2.31 -1.43 -9.37
N PRO A 84 2.64 -2.71 -9.12
CA PRO A 84 3.52 -3.09 -8.01
C PRO A 84 4.93 -2.52 -8.16
N ILE A 85 5.43 -2.32 -9.38
CA ILE A 85 6.79 -1.80 -9.62
C ILE A 85 6.91 -0.36 -9.12
N SER A 86 5.90 0.47 -9.37
CA SER A 86 5.84 1.85 -8.87
C SER A 86 5.97 1.91 -7.33
N VAL A 87 5.31 0.98 -6.63
CA VAL A 87 5.40 0.88 -5.16
C VAL A 87 6.77 0.34 -4.72
N LEU A 88 7.30 -0.67 -5.42
CA LEU A 88 8.64 -1.20 -5.18
C LEU A 88 9.70 -0.09 -5.30
N GLN A 89 9.67 0.72 -6.35
CA GLN A 89 10.63 1.80 -6.56
C GLN A 89 10.63 2.82 -5.40
N ALA A 90 9.45 3.18 -4.88
CA ALA A 90 9.34 4.15 -3.79
C ALA A 90 9.77 3.58 -2.43
N VAL A 91 9.51 2.28 -2.19
CA VAL A 91 9.59 1.68 -0.85
C VAL A 91 10.84 0.83 -0.66
N PHE A 92 11.31 0.14 -1.71
CA PHE A 92 12.45 -0.77 -1.63
C PHE A 92 13.75 -0.12 -1.11
N PRO A 93 14.10 1.15 -1.43
CA PRO A 93 15.28 1.79 -0.85
C PRO A 93 15.23 1.85 0.69
N LYS A 94 14.04 2.01 1.25
CA LYS A 94 13.76 2.13 2.70
C LYS A 94 13.72 0.78 3.44
N LEU A 95 13.66 -0.34 2.70
CA LEU A 95 13.73 -1.68 3.29
C LEU A 95 15.13 -1.91 3.87
N ARG A 96 15.21 -2.43 5.10
CA ARG A 96 16.50 -2.77 5.72
C ARG A 96 17.20 -3.93 5.00
N PRO A 97 18.54 -3.99 5.01
CA PRO A 97 19.30 -5.17 4.60
C PRO A 97 18.80 -6.42 5.32
N SER A 98 18.84 -7.57 4.65
CA SER A 98 18.25 -8.84 5.11
C SER A 98 16.73 -8.80 5.28
N GLY A 99 16.05 -7.71 4.92
CA GLY A 99 14.61 -7.62 4.94
C GLY A 99 13.96 -8.41 3.80
N SER A 100 12.83 -9.04 4.08
CA SER A 100 12.08 -9.82 3.09
C SER A 100 11.13 -8.92 2.31
N VAL A 101 11.07 -9.11 0.98
CA VAL A 101 10.08 -8.51 0.10
C VAL A 101 9.20 -9.59 -0.50
N VAL A 102 7.89 -9.36 -0.49
CA VAL A 102 6.88 -10.24 -1.08
C VAL A 102 5.90 -9.39 -1.89
N VAL A 103 5.67 -9.78 -3.14
CA VAL A 103 4.70 -9.17 -4.04
C VAL A 103 3.68 -10.22 -4.44
N TYR A 104 2.40 -9.89 -4.27
CA TYR A 104 1.25 -10.67 -4.69
C TYR A 104 0.53 -9.97 -5.84
N ALA A 105 0.13 -10.75 -6.85
CA ALA A 105 -0.84 -10.31 -7.84
C ALA A 105 -1.72 -11.47 -8.29
N SER A 106 -2.93 -11.13 -8.76
CA SER A 106 -3.87 -12.11 -9.31
C SER A 106 -3.49 -12.58 -10.73
N HIS A 107 -2.60 -11.86 -11.41
CA HIS A 107 -2.16 -12.13 -12.76
C HIS A 107 -0.64 -12.32 -12.80
N MET A 108 -0.17 -13.18 -13.72
CA MET A 108 1.25 -13.52 -13.86
C MET A 108 2.09 -12.34 -14.34
N GLU A 109 1.54 -11.46 -15.17
CA GLU A 109 2.29 -10.41 -15.87
C GLU A 109 2.94 -9.39 -14.91
N PRO A 110 2.19 -8.77 -13.94
CA PRO A 110 2.81 -7.91 -12.92
C PRO A 110 3.85 -8.62 -12.04
N ILE A 111 3.69 -9.93 -11.84
CA ILE A 111 4.60 -10.75 -11.04
C ILE A 111 5.92 -10.99 -11.79
N ILE A 112 5.87 -11.26 -13.09
CA ILE A 112 7.07 -11.42 -13.92
C ILE A 112 7.84 -10.11 -13.98
N ASP A 113 7.15 -8.98 -14.14
CA ASP A 113 7.83 -7.68 -14.19
C ASP A 113 8.43 -7.30 -12.83
N SER A 114 7.73 -7.59 -11.73
CA SER A 114 8.28 -7.46 -10.38
C SER A 114 9.48 -8.39 -10.14
N TYR A 115 9.45 -9.61 -10.68
CA TYR A 115 10.57 -10.56 -10.60
C TYR A 115 11.80 -10.02 -11.33
N ARG A 116 11.63 -9.55 -12.57
CA ARG A 116 12.71 -8.92 -13.34
C ARG A 116 13.29 -7.72 -12.60
N TRP A 117 12.41 -6.84 -12.11
CA TRP A 117 12.82 -5.69 -11.33
C TRP A 117 13.64 -6.10 -10.09
N LEU A 118 13.19 -7.09 -9.32
CA LEU A 118 13.93 -7.59 -8.15
C LEU A 118 15.27 -8.24 -8.52
N MET A 119 15.36 -8.90 -9.67
CA MET A 119 16.63 -9.47 -10.17
C MET A 119 17.65 -8.40 -10.57
N ASP A 120 17.19 -7.26 -11.10
CA ASP A 120 18.04 -6.13 -11.44
C ASP A 120 18.51 -5.35 -10.21
N HIS A 121 17.83 -5.50 -9.08
CA HIS A 121 18.15 -4.85 -7.81
C HIS A 121 18.90 -5.80 -6.86
N SER A 122 19.46 -5.27 -5.77
CA SER A 122 20.21 -6.04 -4.77
C SER A 122 19.31 -6.97 -3.94
N CYS A 123 18.79 -8.02 -4.57
CA CYS A 123 17.99 -9.07 -3.95
C CYS A 123 18.58 -10.45 -4.24
N VAL A 124 18.46 -11.34 -3.26
CA VAL A 124 18.84 -12.75 -3.38
C VAL A 124 17.64 -13.64 -3.08
N ASN A 125 17.76 -14.91 -3.47
CA ASN A 125 16.72 -15.91 -3.27
C ASN A 125 15.36 -15.44 -3.82
N VAL A 126 15.37 -14.81 -5.00
CA VAL A 126 14.14 -14.38 -5.66
C VAL A 126 13.41 -15.62 -6.14
N ARG A 127 12.20 -15.85 -5.63
CA ARG A 127 11.37 -17.02 -5.96
C ARG A 127 9.99 -16.59 -6.40
N LEU A 128 9.59 -17.09 -7.56
CA LEU A 128 8.21 -17.07 -8.03
C LEU A 128 7.52 -18.37 -7.58
N SER A 129 6.39 -18.24 -6.90
CA SER A 129 5.57 -19.35 -6.44
C SER A 129 4.11 -19.12 -6.80
N ASP A 130 3.46 -20.16 -7.32
CA ASP A 130 2.02 -20.20 -7.55
C ASP A 130 1.38 -21.15 -6.53
N GLN A 131 0.20 -20.78 -6.03
CA GLN A 131 -0.53 -21.58 -5.04
C GLN A 131 -1.85 -22.05 -5.62
N MET A 132 -1.92 -23.38 -5.83
CA MET A 132 -3.18 -24.08 -6.08
C MET A 132 -3.62 -24.85 -4.85
N PHE A 133 -4.92 -24.85 -4.58
CA PHE A 133 -5.50 -25.74 -3.58
C PHE A 133 -6.68 -26.50 -4.19
N ARG A 134 -6.87 -27.74 -3.73
CA ARG A 134 -8.00 -28.58 -4.12
C ARG A 134 -8.73 -29.04 -2.87
N ILE A 135 -9.97 -28.60 -2.72
CA ILE A 135 -10.85 -29.04 -1.64
C ILE A 135 -11.37 -30.45 -1.99
N HIS A 136 -11.28 -31.36 -1.02
CA HIS A 136 -11.81 -32.71 -1.10
C HIS A 136 -13.05 -32.86 -0.20
N GLN A 137 -14.11 -33.47 -0.74
CA GLN A 137 -15.24 -33.96 0.04
C GLN A 137 -14.88 -35.32 0.61
N VAL A 138 -14.96 -35.46 1.93
CA VAL A 138 -14.68 -36.72 2.66
C VAL A 138 -15.98 -37.20 3.30
N LEU A 139 -16.64 -38.13 2.64
CA LEU A 139 -17.81 -38.87 3.14
C LEU A 139 -17.55 -40.37 2.92
N PRO A 140 -18.14 -41.27 3.73
CA PRO A 140 -18.07 -42.72 3.50
C PRO A 140 -18.46 -43.06 2.06
N ASP A 141 -17.60 -43.82 1.36
CA ASP A 141 -17.72 -44.24 -0.04
C ASP A 141 -17.96 -43.13 -1.08
N ARG A 142 -17.78 -41.85 -0.72
CA ARG A 142 -17.97 -40.70 -1.62
C ARG A 142 -16.84 -39.68 -1.48
N THR A 143 -15.60 -40.16 -1.36
CA THR A 143 -14.42 -39.30 -1.28
C THR A 143 -13.99 -38.85 -2.67
N HIS A 144 -14.14 -37.55 -2.96
CA HIS A 144 -13.80 -36.96 -4.25
C HIS A 144 -13.47 -35.46 -4.11
N PRO A 145 -12.66 -34.88 -5.01
CA PRO A 145 -12.49 -33.42 -5.07
C PRO A 145 -13.83 -32.72 -5.35
N LEU A 146 -14.04 -31.51 -4.82
CA LEU A 146 -15.17 -30.68 -5.23
C LEU A 146 -15.08 -30.39 -6.75
N MET A 147 -16.14 -30.70 -7.49
CA MET A 147 -16.14 -30.63 -8.96
C MET A 147 -16.05 -29.19 -9.47
N ALA A 148 -16.81 -28.27 -8.88
CA ALA A 148 -16.74 -26.84 -9.16
C ALA A 148 -16.04 -26.11 -7.99
N GLN A 149 -14.82 -25.63 -8.22
CA GLN A 149 -14.10 -24.79 -7.27
C GLN A 149 -13.12 -23.86 -7.98
N HIS A 150 -12.83 -22.73 -7.35
CA HIS A 150 -11.77 -21.84 -7.80
C HIS A 150 -10.43 -22.40 -7.31
N VAL A 151 -9.60 -22.87 -8.25
CA VAL A 151 -8.32 -23.55 -7.93
C VAL A 151 -7.15 -22.56 -7.86
N VAL A 152 -7.29 -21.39 -8.48
CA VAL A 152 -6.22 -20.40 -8.60
C VAL A 152 -6.28 -19.43 -7.42
N GLY A 153 -5.18 -19.35 -6.66
CA GLY A 153 -5.00 -18.45 -5.52
C GLY A 153 -4.18 -17.19 -5.83
N GLY A 154 -3.69 -17.04 -7.06
CA GLY A 154 -2.78 -15.97 -7.48
C GLY A 154 -1.32 -16.34 -7.32
N GLN A 155 -0.43 -15.46 -7.77
CA GLN A 155 1.01 -15.69 -7.80
C GLN A 155 1.74 -14.78 -6.82
N LEU A 156 2.87 -15.28 -6.31
CA LEU A 156 3.74 -14.59 -5.37
C LEU A 156 5.15 -14.54 -5.93
N VAL A 157 5.80 -13.40 -5.78
CA VAL A 157 7.26 -13.28 -5.89
C VAL A 157 7.80 -12.85 -4.54
N SER A 158 8.80 -13.58 -4.06
CA SER A 158 9.49 -13.30 -2.79
C SER A 158 10.97 -13.10 -3.05
N GLY A 159 11.64 -12.31 -2.22
CA GLY A 159 13.08 -12.09 -2.26
C GLY A 159 13.61 -11.53 -0.94
N ILE A 160 14.92 -11.55 -0.77
CA ILE A 160 15.59 -10.99 0.41
C ILE A 160 16.51 -9.88 -0.06
N LYS A 161 16.36 -8.67 0.50
CA LYS A 161 17.23 -7.53 0.17
C LYS A 161 18.63 -7.75 0.74
N VAL A 162 19.64 -7.48 -0.06
CA VAL A 162 21.05 -7.54 0.34
C VAL A 162 21.73 -6.20 0.08
N ILE A 163 22.79 -5.92 0.82
CA ILE A 163 23.69 -4.82 0.50
C ILE A 163 24.55 -5.29 -0.69
N PRO A 164 24.65 -4.52 -1.79
CA PRO A 164 25.58 -4.86 -2.85
C PRO A 164 27.00 -4.86 -2.27
N SER A 165 27.77 -5.92 -2.49
CA SER A 165 29.19 -5.90 -2.17
C SER A 165 29.85 -4.82 -3.02
N GLU A 166 30.71 -4.00 -2.42
CA GLU A 166 31.59 -3.15 -3.22
C GLU A 166 32.32 -4.02 -4.25
N PRO A 167 32.45 -3.58 -5.50
CA PRO A 167 33.20 -4.34 -6.49
C PRO A 167 34.63 -4.49 -5.96
N SER A 168 35.04 -5.73 -5.68
CA SER A 168 36.44 -5.98 -5.31
C SER A 168 37.29 -5.45 -6.46
N GLY A 169 38.12 -4.45 -6.17
CA GLY A 169 38.85 -3.67 -7.16
C GLY A 169 39.52 -4.53 -8.23
N ALA A 170 39.36 -4.09 -9.48
CA ALA A 170 40.28 -4.39 -10.57
C ALA A 170 41.51 -3.48 -10.45
#